data_AF-A0A8W8N749-F1
#
_entry.id   AF-A0A8W8N749-F1
#
_cell.length_a   1.000
_cell.length_b   1.000
_cell.length_c   1.000
_cell.angle_alpha   90.00
_cell.angle_beta   90.00
_cell.angle_gamma   90.00
#
_symmetry.space_group_name_H-M   'P 1'
#
loop_
_entity.id
_entity.type
_entity.pdbx_description
1 polymer ?
#
loop_
_entity_poly.entity_id
_entity_poly.type
_entity_poly.pdbx_seq_one_letter_code
_entity_poly.pdbx_strand_id
1 'polypeptide(L)'
;SIHSPFIMMNGQPRNRRKNQELCGKNFLKFVVYVFTFIFWLTGCAFLAIGVWILFVKHSFASLLGNSTFPIATYLMIGIGGFIIVTGIMGCAGARVENRCLLVLYSVFLLLIFLLEAISGVLAYMYEGIIREELSRSLNDTMMKNYNYDAHLTTAIDDMQQRFLCCGAVSFKDWQKSQWLREDRNTTNKAPDSCCMSYSHGCAVSDHPSNIYYRGCSPRLAQYTKESLMIIGGVGLGLCCVQIFGVIFSCCLVRKIKDKVYKY
;
A
#
# COMPACT_ATOMS: atom_id res chain seq x y z
N SER A 1 25.03 72.62 -36.44
CA SER A 1 25.13 72.26 -35.01
C SER A 1 23.70 72.15 -34.48
N ILE A 2 23.17 71.03 -34.01
CA ILE A 2 23.72 69.90 -33.27
C ILE A 2 22.94 68.65 -33.68
N HIS A 3 23.66 67.57 -33.95
CA HIS A 3 23.14 66.22 -34.12
C HIS A 3 23.01 65.62 -32.71
N SER A 4 21.86 65.04 -32.34
CA SER A 4 21.81 64.04 -31.27
C SER A 4 20.62 63.08 -31.45
N PRO A 5 20.79 61.79 -31.11
CA PRO A 5 19.99 60.70 -31.65
C PRO A 5 18.78 60.37 -30.76
N PHE A 6 17.65 60.11 -31.40
CA PHE A 6 16.46 59.53 -30.77
C PHE A 6 16.74 58.04 -30.51
N ILE A 7 17.22 57.70 -29.31
CA ILE A 7 17.46 56.32 -28.89
C ILE A 7 16.10 55.63 -28.63
N MET A 8 15.90 54.50 -29.33
CA MET A 8 14.75 53.61 -29.22
C MET A 8 14.40 53.21 -27.78
N MET A 9 13.20 53.55 -27.31
CA MET A 9 12.51 52.83 -26.24
C MET A 9 11.43 51.92 -26.85
N ASN A 10 11.80 50.73 -27.34
CA ASN A 10 10.80 49.76 -27.81
C ASN A 10 11.12 48.28 -27.43
N GLY A 11 11.85 48.07 -26.33
CA GLY A 11 12.33 46.74 -25.90
C GLY A 11 11.62 46.06 -24.72
N GLN A 12 10.75 46.75 -23.97
CA GLN A 12 10.28 46.26 -22.66
C GLN A 12 9.17 45.17 -22.63
N PRO A 13 8.12 45.18 -23.48
CA PRO A 13 7.02 44.22 -23.34
C PRO A 13 7.42 42.79 -23.73
N ARG A 14 8.35 42.64 -24.69
CA ARG A 14 8.85 41.34 -25.15
C ARG A 14 9.74 40.65 -24.12
N ASN A 15 10.50 41.41 -23.33
CA ASN A 15 11.41 40.87 -22.31
C ASN A 15 10.66 40.40 -21.05
N ARG A 16 9.64 41.15 -20.61
CA ARG A 16 8.75 40.70 -19.51
C ARG A 16 8.01 39.40 -19.85
N ARG A 17 7.51 39.26 -21.08
CA ARG A 17 6.81 38.04 -21.53
C ARG A 17 7.72 36.81 -21.55
N LYS A 18 8.97 36.94 -22.03
CA LYS A 18 9.98 35.86 -22.00
C LYS A 18 10.35 35.46 -20.56
N ASN A 19 10.52 36.42 -19.66
CA ASN A 19 10.84 36.13 -18.25
C ASN A 19 9.69 35.41 -17.53
N GLN A 20 8.43 35.76 -17.85
CA GLN A 20 7.25 35.11 -17.30
C GLN A 20 7.06 33.68 -17.86
N GLU A 21 7.31 33.45 -19.16
CA GLU A 21 7.30 32.10 -19.76
C GLU A 21 8.38 31.20 -19.15
N LEU A 22 9.58 31.75 -18.88
CA LEU A 22 10.70 31.03 -18.26
C LEU A 22 10.43 30.68 -16.79
N CYS A 23 9.92 31.63 -16.00
CA CYS A 23 9.56 31.41 -14.60
C CYS A 23 8.52 30.29 -14.47
N GLY A 24 7.47 30.33 -15.31
CA GLY A 24 6.46 29.28 -15.33
C GLY A 24 6.96 27.93 -15.84
N LYS A 25 8.05 27.86 -16.62
CA LYS A 25 8.66 26.58 -17.02
C LYS A 25 9.48 26.00 -15.87
N ASN A 26 10.28 26.83 -15.20
CA ASN A 26 11.11 26.41 -14.08
C ASN A 26 10.25 25.96 -12.90
N PHE A 27 9.13 26.64 -12.63
CA PHE A 27 8.15 26.20 -11.64
C PHE A 27 7.58 24.82 -11.98
N LEU A 28 7.11 24.59 -13.21
CA LEU A 28 6.61 23.28 -13.63
C LEU A 28 7.66 22.18 -13.50
N LYS A 29 8.92 22.44 -13.87
CA LYS A 29 10.01 21.49 -13.66
C LYS A 29 10.21 21.17 -12.19
N PHE A 30 10.27 22.19 -11.34
CA PHE A 30 10.42 22.01 -9.89
C PHE A 30 9.30 21.14 -9.32
N VAL A 31 8.06 21.43 -9.68
CA VAL A 31 6.90 20.65 -9.26
C VAL A 31 7.01 19.19 -9.73
N VAL A 32 7.33 18.95 -11.01
CA VAL A 32 7.53 17.58 -11.53
C VAL A 32 8.67 16.87 -10.78
N TYR A 33 9.79 17.54 -10.50
CA TYR A 33 10.88 16.94 -9.73
C TYR A 33 10.46 16.54 -8.33
N VAL A 34 9.75 17.42 -7.60
CA VAL A 34 9.30 17.13 -6.24
C VAL A 34 8.35 15.93 -6.24
N PHE A 35 7.35 15.92 -7.13
CA PHE A 35 6.43 14.78 -7.24
C PHE A 35 7.17 13.49 -7.55
N THR A 36 8.02 13.51 -8.57
CA THR A 36 8.78 12.34 -9.00
C THR A 36 9.75 11.84 -7.92
N PHE A 37 10.36 12.73 -7.14
CA PHE A 37 11.24 12.37 -6.04
C PHE A 37 10.46 11.67 -4.90
N ILE A 38 9.26 12.16 -4.57
CA ILE A 38 8.40 11.51 -3.58
C ILE A 38 8.02 10.09 -4.03
N PHE A 39 7.59 9.92 -5.28
CA PHE A 39 7.30 8.58 -5.83
C PHE A 39 8.54 7.68 -5.83
N TRP A 40 9.71 8.22 -6.17
CA TRP A 40 10.94 7.43 -6.12
C TRP A 40 11.25 6.93 -4.71
N LEU A 41 11.07 7.78 -3.68
CA LEU A 41 11.24 7.38 -2.28
C LEU A 41 10.25 6.28 -1.86
N THR A 42 8.99 6.37 -2.28
CA THR A 42 8.01 5.30 -1.98
C THR A 42 8.40 4.00 -2.67
N GLY A 43 8.86 4.04 -3.93
CA GLY A 43 9.39 2.87 -4.63
C GLY A 43 10.57 2.22 -3.92
N CYS A 44 11.53 3.01 -3.43
CA CYS A 44 12.65 2.53 -2.62
C CYS A 44 12.20 1.88 -1.31
N ALA A 45 11.22 2.47 -0.62
CA ALA A 45 10.66 1.88 0.60
C ALA A 45 9.99 0.52 0.33
N PHE A 46 9.17 0.43 -0.72
CA PHE A 46 8.53 -0.84 -1.11
C PHE A 46 9.56 -1.92 -1.45
N LEU A 47 10.60 -1.56 -2.22
CA LEU A 47 11.66 -2.50 -2.59
C LEU A 47 12.48 -2.93 -1.38
N ALA A 48 12.84 -2.00 -0.48
CA ALA A 48 13.60 -2.31 0.73
C ALA A 48 12.82 -3.26 1.66
N ILE A 49 11.54 -2.97 1.90
CA ILE A 49 10.68 -3.83 2.73
C ILE A 49 10.48 -5.20 2.07
N GLY A 50 10.22 -5.26 0.76
CA GLY A 50 10.07 -6.52 0.04
C GLY A 50 11.32 -7.39 0.09
N VAL A 51 12.50 -6.79 -0.10
CA VAL A 51 13.79 -7.48 0.01
C VAL A 51 14.06 -7.93 1.45
N TRP A 52 13.72 -7.10 2.44
CA TRP A 52 13.84 -7.46 3.85
C TRP A 52 12.99 -8.70 4.19
N ILE A 53 11.72 -8.71 3.78
CA ILE A 53 10.81 -9.86 3.98
C ILE A 53 11.38 -11.11 3.29
N LEU A 54 11.91 -10.96 2.07
CA LEU A 54 12.52 -12.06 1.33
C LEU A 54 13.71 -12.67 2.09
N PHE A 55 14.60 -11.85 2.65
CA PHE A 55 15.75 -12.34 3.44
C PHE A 55 15.32 -13.07 4.70
N VAL A 56 14.38 -12.49 5.47
CA VAL A 56 13.85 -13.14 6.66
C VAL A 56 13.25 -14.50 6.28
N LYS A 57 12.42 -14.56 5.23
CA LYS A 57 11.82 -15.83 4.77
C LYS A 57 12.86 -16.81 4.24
N HIS A 58 13.90 -16.39 3.53
CA HIS A 58 14.95 -17.29 3.05
C HIS A 58 15.66 -17.99 4.21
N SER A 59 15.91 -17.29 5.31
CA SER A 59 16.45 -17.87 6.55
C SER A 59 15.53 -18.90 7.22
N PHE A 60 14.22 -18.87 6.91
CA PHE A 60 13.21 -19.79 7.46
C PHE A 60 12.49 -20.61 6.36
N ALA A 61 13.02 -20.67 5.14
CA ALA A 61 12.32 -21.20 3.97
C ALA A 61 12.03 -22.70 4.07
N SER A 62 12.82 -23.43 4.86
CA SER A 62 12.60 -24.85 5.17
C SER A 62 11.45 -25.09 6.16
N LEU A 63 10.93 -24.05 6.83
CA LEU A 63 9.94 -24.16 7.90
C LEU A 63 8.55 -23.64 7.51
N LEU A 64 8.45 -22.83 6.44
CA LEU A 64 7.24 -22.08 6.09
C LEU A 64 6.69 -22.58 4.74
N GLY A 65 6.03 -23.74 4.76
CA GLY A 65 5.40 -24.38 3.59
C GLY A 65 4.13 -23.69 3.09
N ASN A 66 4.07 -22.35 3.09
CA ASN A 66 2.87 -21.60 2.73
C ASN A 66 3.10 -20.77 1.44
N SER A 67 2.33 -21.06 0.39
CA SER A 67 2.57 -20.57 -0.98
C SER A 67 2.05 -19.15 -1.27
N THR A 68 1.22 -18.57 -0.39
CA THR A 68 0.61 -17.25 -0.62
C THR A 68 1.52 -16.08 -0.23
N PHE A 69 2.29 -16.21 0.85
CA PHE A 69 3.25 -15.19 1.32
C PHE A 69 4.36 -14.82 0.32
N PRO A 70 5.00 -15.78 -0.40
CA PRO A 70 6.03 -15.42 -1.37
C PRO A 70 5.46 -14.62 -2.54
N ILE A 71 4.23 -14.90 -2.99
CA ILE A 71 3.58 -14.16 -4.08
C ILE A 71 3.43 -12.67 -3.70
N ALA A 72 2.90 -12.38 -2.52
CA ALA A 72 2.75 -11.00 -2.03
C ALA A 72 4.10 -10.27 -1.94
N THR A 73 5.15 -10.97 -1.50
CA THR A 73 6.52 -10.41 -1.38
C THR A 73 7.10 -10.06 -2.75
N TYR A 74 7.00 -10.96 -3.73
CA TYR A 74 7.49 -10.69 -5.09
C TYR A 74 6.71 -9.57 -5.78
N LEU A 75 5.39 -9.49 -5.58
CA LEU A 75 4.58 -8.37 -6.07
C LEU A 75 5.04 -7.05 -5.47
N MET A 76 5.33 -7.01 -4.17
CA MET A 76 5.82 -5.80 -3.49
C MET A 76 7.16 -5.32 -4.07
N ILE A 77 8.10 -6.24 -4.32
CA ILE A 77 9.38 -5.93 -4.97
C ILE A 77 9.16 -5.42 -6.40
N GLY A 78 8.30 -6.10 -7.18
CA GLY A 78 8.00 -5.73 -8.56
C GLY A 78 7.37 -4.33 -8.66
N ILE A 79 6.38 -4.03 -7.82
CA ILE A 79 5.74 -2.71 -7.74
C ILE A 79 6.76 -1.64 -7.33
N GLY A 80 7.59 -1.90 -6.32
CA GLY A 80 8.64 -0.97 -5.89
C GLY A 80 9.63 -0.66 -7.01
N GLY A 81 10.11 -1.67 -7.72
CA GLY A 81 11.00 -1.51 -8.88
C GLY A 81 10.36 -0.72 -10.01
N PHE A 82 9.10 -0.99 -10.34
CA PHE A 82 8.35 -0.25 -11.36
C PHE A 82 8.18 1.23 -11.01
N ILE A 83 7.86 1.54 -9.74
CA ILE A 83 7.76 2.92 -9.24
C ILE A 83 9.11 3.65 -9.34
N ILE A 84 10.23 2.98 -9.01
CA ILE A 84 11.57 3.57 -9.16
C ILE A 84 11.87 3.90 -10.62
N VAL A 85 11.60 2.99 -11.54
CA VAL A 85 11.86 3.18 -12.98
C VAL A 85 11.02 4.33 -13.54
N THR A 86 9.72 4.36 -13.22
CA THR A 86 8.83 5.47 -13.60
C THR A 86 9.29 6.80 -13.01
N GLY A 87 9.80 6.81 -11.77
CA GLY A 87 10.40 8.00 -11.17
C GLY A 87 11.66 8.46 -11.91
N ILE A 88 12.57 7.56 -12.28
CA ILE A 88 13.77 7.91 -13.05
C ILE A 88 13.39 8.52 -14.41
N MET A 89 12.39 7.96 -15.09
CA MET A 89 11.89 8.48 -16.37
C MET A 89 11.31 9.90 -16.23
N GLY A 90 10.51 10.17 -15.19
CA GLY A 90 9.98 11.51 -14.93
C GLY A 90 11.07 12.54 -14.67
N CYS A 91 12.06 12.19 -13.84
CA CYS A 91 13.18 13.06 -13.48
C CYS A 91 14.10 13.33 -14.68
N ALA A 92 14.50 12.27 -15.39
CA ALA A 92 15.33 12.38 -16.59
C ALA A 92 14.60 13.15 -17.70
N GLY A 93 13.30 12.92 -17.90
CA GLY A 93 12.47 13.65 -18.84
C GLY A 93 12.43 15.16 -18.55
N ALA A 94 12.23 15.55 -17.29
CA ALA A 94 12.21 16.95 -16.89
C ALA A 94 13.60 17.63 -17.00
N ARG A 95 14.68 16.88 -16.70
CA ARG A 95 16.07 17.37 -16.76
C ARG A 95 16.55 17.57 -18.17
N VAL A 96 16.45 16.52 -18.98
CA VAL A 96 16.94 16.50 -20.38
C VAL A 96 15.99 17.25 -21.31
N GLU A 97 14.81 17.65 -20.83
CA GLU A 97 13.72 18.21 -21.65
C GLU A 97 13.31 17.24 -22.78
N ASN A 98 13.43 15.92 -22.54
CA ASN A 98 13.07 14.90 -23.50
C ASN A 98 11.55 14.63 -23.46
N ARG A 99 10.87 15.03 -24.53
CA ARG A 99 9.42 14.88 -24.69
C ARG A 99 8.96 13.42 -24.64
N CYS A 100 9.73 12.49 -25.23
CA CYS A 100 9.36 11.08 -25.25
C CYS A 100 9.32 10.49 -23.84
N LEU A 101 10.34 10.77 -23.01
CA LEU A 101 10.40 10.32 -21.62
C LEU A 101 9.27 10.91 -20.76
N LEU A 102 8.94 12.20 -20.94
CA LEU A 102 7.83 12.83 -20.22
C LEU A 102 6.46 12.29 -20.65
N VAL A 103 6.27 12.00 -21.94
CA VAL A 103 5.03 11.36 -22.43
C VAL A 103 4.91 9.95 -21.88
N LEU A 104 6.00 9.17 -21.91
CA LEU A 104 6.02 7.82 -21.37
C LEU A 104 5.71 7.81 -19.86
N TYR A 105 6.30 8.73 -19.10
CA TYR A 105 5.97 8.96 -17.69
C TYR A 105 4.47 9.25 -17.49
N SER A 106 3.89 10.15 -18.28
CA SER A 106 2.45 10.45 -18.20
C SER A 106 1.58 9.24 -18.54
N VAL A 107 1.97 8.43 -19.54
CA VAL A 107 1.25 7.21 -19.90
C VAL A 107 1.28 6.21 -18.75
N PHE A 108 2.43 5.98 -18.11
CA PHE A 108 2.51 5.09 -16.96
C PHE A 108 1.68 5.58 -15.77
N LEU A 109 1.71 6.87 -15.45
CA LEU A 109 0.85 7.42 -14.40
C LEU A 109 -0.64 7.22 -14.71
N LEU A 110 -1.05 7.40 -15.97
CA LEU A 110 -2.44 7.16 -16.39
C LEU A 110 -2.82 5.69 -16.28
N LEU A 111 -1.93 4.77 -16.66
CA LEU A 111 -2.17 3.33 -16.52
C LEU A 111 -2.30 2.93 -15.05
N ILE A 112 -1.44 3.46 -14.17
CA ILE A 112 -1.55 3.23 -12.71
C ILE A 112 -2.89 3.74 -12.20
N PHE A 113 -3.30 4.95 -12.59
CA PHE A 113 -4.60 5.52 -12.21
C PHE A 113 -5.77 4.62 -12.62
N LEU A 114 -5.75 4.10 -13.85
CA LEU A 114 -6.80 3.19 -14.32
C LEU A 114 -6.82 1.88 -13.53
N LEU A 115 -5.66 1.31 -13.25
CA LEU A 115 -5.56 0.10 -12.42
C LEU A 115 -6.06 0.35 -10.99
N GLU A 116 -5.69 1.48 -10.39
CA GLU A 116 -6.13 1.87 -9.05
C GLU A 116 -7.64 2.09 -8.99
N ALA A 117 -8.23 2.76 -9.99
CA ALA A 117 -9.66 2.93 -10.10
C ALA A 117 -10.40 1.59 -10.27
N ILE A 118 -9.89 0.69 -11.14
CA ILE A 118 -10.44 -0.65 -11.31
C ILE A 118 -10.35 -1.45 -10.01
N SER A 119 -9.19 -1.44 -9.35
CA SER A 119 -8.99 -2.12 -8.05
C SER A 119 -9.94 -1.58 -6.98
N GLY A 120 -10.15 -0.26 -6.91
CA GLY A 120 -11.10 0.35 -5.98
C GLY A 120 -12.55 -0.08 -6.24
N VAL A 121 -12.97 -0.10 -7.51
CA VAL A 121 -14.32 -0.57 -7.89
C VAL A 121 -14.49 -2.05 -7.57
N LEU A 122 -13.51 -2.90 -7.90
CA LEU A 122 -13.54 -4.33 -7.60
C LEU A 122 -13.56 -4.57 -6.08
N ALA A 123 -12.75 -3.85 -5.30
CA ALA A 123 -12.75 -3.96 -3.85
C ALA A 123 -14.12 -3.64 -3.23
N TYR A 124 -14.80 -2.62 -3.77
CA TYR A 124 -16.16 -2.27 -3.35
C TYR A 124 -17.18 -3.34 -3.75
N MET A 125 -17.14 -3.81 -5.00
CA MET A 125 -18.08 -4.84 -5.49
C MET A 125 -17.93 -6.17 -4.75
N TYR A 126 -16.70 -6.56 -4.42
CA TYR A 126 -16.40 -7.84 -3.80
C TYR A 126 -16.26 -7.78 -2.27
N GLU A 127 -16.56 -6.65 -1.62
CA GLU A 127 -16.41 -6.48 -0.15
C GLU A 127 -17.10 -7.61 0.63
N GLY A 128 -18.34 -7.95 0.27
CA GLY A 128 -19.11 -9.02 0.93
C GLY A 128 -18.45 -10.40 0.80
N ILE A 129 -18.00 -10.74 -0.40
CA ILE A 129 -17.33 -12.01 -0.69
C ILE A 129 -15.99 -12.08 0.05
N ILE A 130 -15.19 -10.99 0.03
CA ILE A 130 -13.91 -10.91 0.74
C ILE A 130 -14.11 -11.12 2.24
N ARG A 131 -15.17 -10.56 2.83
CA ARG A 131 -15.48 -10.73 4.25
C ARG A 131 -15.84 -12.17 4.60
N GLU A 132 -16.61 -12.84 3.76
CA GLU A 132 -16.98 -14.25 3.95
C GLU A 132 -15.76 -15.17 3.81
N GLU A 133 -14.95 -15.00 2.76
CA GLU A 133 -13.72 -15.76 2.57
C GLU A 133 -12.72 -15.53 3.70
N LEU A 134 -12.56 -14.28 4.17
CA LEU A 134 -11.72 -13.99 5.33
C LEU A 134 -12.19 -14.75 6.57
N SER A 135 -13.50 -14.76 6.83
CA SER A 135 -14.06 -15.44 8.00
C SER A 135 -13.92 -16.96 7.89
N ARG A 136 -14.11 -17.52 6.68
CA ARG A 136 -13.93 -18.95 6.40
C ARG A 136 -12.47 -19.35 6.53
N SER A 137 -11.56 -18.59 5.94
CA SER A 137 -10.11 -18.83 6.00
C SER A 137 -9.58 -18.73 7.43
N LEU A 138 -10.02 -17.75 8.19
CA LEU A 138 -9.70 -17.62 9.61
C LEU A 138 -10.14 -18.87 10.39
N ASN A 139 -11.39 -19.29 10.21
CA ASN A 139 -11.90 -20.48 10.89
C ASN A 139 -11.12 -21.73 10.50
N ASP A 140 -10.88 -21.96 9.21
CA ASP A 140 -10.14 -23.13 8.74
C ASP A 140 -8.71 -23.17 9.32
N THR A 141 -8.02 -22.03 9.31
CA THR A 141 -6.67 -21.88 9.86
C THR A 141 -6.64 -22.14 11.36
N MET A 142 -7.59 -21.59 12.12
CA MET A 142 -7.70 -21.84 13.57
C MET A 142 -7.98 -23.31 13.88
N MET A 143 -8.86 -23.95 13.08
CA MET A 143 -9.27 -25.32 13.35
C MET A 143 -8.18 -26.34 12.98
N LYS A 144 -7.37 -26.06 11.95
CA LYS A 144 -6.38 -27.03 11.42
C LYS A 144 -4.94 -26.77 11.83
N ASN A 145 -4.54 -25.51 11.96
CA ASN A 145 -3.12 -25.13 12.06
C ASN A 145 -2.70 -24.61 13.44
N TYR A 146 -3.65 -24.39 14.34
CA TYR A 146 -3.35 -23.98 15.71
C TYR A 146 -2.54 -25.07 16.44
N ASN A 147 -1.42 -24.67 17.07
CA ASN A 147 -0.40 -25.53 17.69
C ASN A 147 0.44 -26.43 16.74
N TYR A 148 0.20 -26.39 15.42
CA TYR A 148 1.05 -27.07 14.42
C TYR A 148 2.04 -26.11 13.77
N ASP A 149 1.63 -24.85 13.57
CA ASP A 149 2.48 -23.78 13.06
C ASP A 149 2.66 -22.72 14.16
N ALA A 150 3.89 -22.57 14.65
CA ALA A 150 4.20 -21.64 15.73
C ALA A 150 3.91 -20.17 15.37
N HIS A 151 4.11 -19.78 14.11
CA HIS A 151 3.82 -18.42 13.64
C HIS A 151 2.32 -18.17 13.57
N LEU A 152 1.54 -19.13 13.05
CA LEU A 152 0.08 -19.01 13.02
C LEU A 152 -0.52 -19.05 14.42
N THR A 153 0.03 -19.89 15.31
CA THR A 153 -0.38 -19.98 16.72
C THR A 153 -0.16 -18.65 17.42
N THR A 154 1.04 -18.07 17.29
CA THR A 154 1.37 -16.76 17.87
C THR A 154 0.47 -15.66 17.31
N ALA A 155 0.20 -15.66 16.00
CA ALA A 155 -0.68 -14.68 15.39
C ALA A 155 -2.15 -14.81 15.84
N ILE A 156 -2.63 -16.04 16.03
CA ILE A 156 -3.96 -16.31 16.58
C ILE A 156 -4.04 -15.86 18.04
N ASP A 157 -3.03 -16.17 18.84
CA ASP A 157 -2.97 -15.79 20.25
C ASP A 157 -2.94 -14.26 20.43
N ASP A 158 -2.10 -13.56 19.66
CA ASP A 158 -2.04 -12.09 19.65
C ASP A 158 -3.38 -11.49 19.21
N MET A 159 -4.01 -12.05 18.17
CA MET A 159 -5.32 -11.60 17.71
C MET A 159 -6.39 -11.75 18.81
N GLN A 160 -6.43 -12.89 19.52
CA GLN A 160 -7.41 -13.12 20.58
C GLN A 160 -7.26 -12.15 21.74
N GLN A 161 -6.02 -11.89 22.18
CA GLN A 161 -5.72 -10.92 23.23
C GLN A 161 -5.99 -9.49 22.78
N ARG A 162 -5.56 -9.12 21.57
CA ARG A 162 -5.72 -7.77 21.02
C ARG A 162 -7.17 -7.40 20.76
N PHE A 163 -7.97 -8.34 20.26
CA PHE A 163 -9.38 -8.11 19.94
C PHE A 163 -10.35 -8.59 21.01
N LEU A 164 -9.87 -9.08 22.15
CA LEU A 164 -10.66 -9.52 23.30
C LEU A 164 -11.75 -10.51 22.87
N CYS A 165 -11.34 -11.55 22.15
CA CYS A 165 -12.20 -12.52 21.49
C CYS A 165 -11.63 -13.94 21.63
N CYS A 166 -12.48 -14.95 21.40
CA CYS A 166 -12.08 -16.36 21.45
C CYS A 166 -12.80 -17.16 20.36
N GLY A 167 -12.02 -17.95 19.62
CA GLY A 167 -12.49 -18.71 18.47
C GLY A 167 -12.89 -17.84 17.28
N ALA A 168 -13.29 -18.45 16.17
CA ALA A 168 -13.63 -17.71 14.95
C ALA A 168 -14.99 -17.02 15.10
N VAL A 169 -16.03 -17.78 15.43
CA VAL A 169 -17.40 -17.31 15.67
C VAL A 169 -17.73 -17.34 17.17
N SER A 170 -17.20 -18.33 17.89
CA SER A 170 -17.40 -18.49 19.33
C SER A 170 -16.26 -19.28 19.98
N PHE A 171 -16.07 -19.14 21.29
CA PHE A 171 -15.12 -19.95 22.06
C PHE A 171 -15.34 -21.46 21.87
N LYS A 172 -16.58 -21.89 21.59
CA LYS A 172 -16.93 -23.30 21.35
C LYS A 172 -16.30 -23.87 20.09
N ASP A 173 -15.81 -23.04 19.17
CA ASP A 173 -15.14 -23.53 17.96
C ASP A 173 -13.90 -24.36 18.31
N TRP A 174 -13.23 -24.06 19.42
CA TRP A 174 -12.08 -24.83 19.90
C TRP A 174 -12.40 -26.30 20.17
N GLN A 175 -13.65 -26.64 20.52
CA GLN A 175 -14.09 -28.03 20.68
C GLN A 175 -13.98 -28.84 19.38
N LYS A 176 -14.00 -28.15 18.23
CA LYS A 176 -13.87 -28.74 16.89
C LYS A 176 -12.46 -28.61 16.33
N SER A 177 -11.53 -27.94 17.01
CA SER A 177 -10.14 -27.81 16.54
C SER A 177 -9.44 -29.16 16.52
N GLN A 178 -8.45 -29.34 15.65
CA GLN A 178 -7.59 -30.53 15.65
C GLN A 178 -6.72 -30.56 16.91
N TRP A 179 -6.23 -29.38 17.34
CA TRP A 179 -5.47 -29.22 18.59
C TRP A 179 -6.15 -29.89 19.79
N LEU A 180 -7.41 -29.55 20.07
CA LEU A 180 -8.13 -30.11 21.23
C LEU A 180 -8.51 -31.60 21.04
N ARG A 181 -8.70 -32.04 19.80
CA ARG A 181 -9.09 -33.44 19.50
C ARG A 181 -7.90 -34.40 19.56
N GLU A 182 -6.71 -33.93 19.20
CA GLU A 182 -5.50 -34.75 19.09
C GLU A 182 -4.65 -34.68 20.37
N ASP A 183 -4.64 -33.56 21.08
CA ASP A 183 -3.92 -33.41 22.35
C ASP A 183 -4.77 -33.93 23.52
N ARG A 184 -4.56 -35.18 23.93
CA ARG A 184 -5.25 -35.78 25.09
C ARG A 184 -4.74 -35.29 26.45
N ASN A 185 -3.62 -34.56 26.47
CA ASN A 185 -3.03 -34.05 27.70
C ASN A 185 -3.50 -32.62 28.02
N THR A 186 -4.17 -31.95 27.09
CA THR A 186 -4.69 -30.60 27.33
C THR A 186 -5.93 -30.65 28.23
N THR A 187 -5.85 -29.97 29.36
CA THR A 187 -7.00 -29.76 30.27
C THR A 187 -7.80 -28.51 29.88
N ASN A 188 -7.23 -27.66 29.03
CA ASN A 188 -7.79 -26.40 28.60
C ASN A 188 -8.88 -26.63 27.55
N LYS A 189 -10.04 -25.98 27.69
CA LYS A 189 -11.14 -26.03 26.70
C LYS A 189 -10.95 -25.07 25.53
N ALA A 190 -10.03 -24.12 25.66
CA ALA A 190 -9.64 -23.13 24.68
C ALA A 190 -8.18 -22.71 24.92
N PRO A 191 -7.51 -22.02 23.99
CA PRO A 191 -6.21 -21.40 24.23
C PRO A 191 -6.17 -20.49 25.46
N ASP A 192 -5.02 -20.40 26.14
CA ASP A 192 -4.82 -19.44 27.24
C ASP A 192 -4.91 -17.98 26.75
N SER A 193 -4.67 -17.74 25.47
CA SER A 193 -4.92 -16.46 24.78
C SER A 193 -6.40 -16.09 24.67
N CYS A 194 -7.33 -16.99 24.98
CA CYS A 194 -8.74 -16.64 25.15
C CYS A 194 -9.08 -16.05 26.51
N CYS A 195 -8.15 -16.05 27.47
CA CYS A 195 -8.44 -15.62 28.83
C CYS A 195 -8.45 -14.10 28.97
N MET A 196 -9.32 -13.62 29.86
CA MET A 196 -9.44 -12.20 30.17
C MET A 196 -8.19 -11.66 30.85
N SER A 197 -7.61 -12.46 31.74
CA SER A 197 -6.29 -12.24 32.31
C SER A 197 -5.41 -13.41 31.87
N TYR A 198 -4.32 -13.09 31.16
CA TYR A 198 -3.42 -14.11 30.65
C TYR A 198 -2.75 -14.84 31.82
N SER A 199 -3.04 -16.14 31.94
CA SER A 199 -2.48 -17.03 32.95
C SER A 199 -2.41 -18.43 32.37
N HIS A 200 -1.34 -19.16 32.65
CA HIS A 200 -1.23 -20.53 32.18
C HIS A 200 -2.35 -21.40 32.78
N GLY A 201 -3.07 -22.15 31.94
CA GLY A 201 -4.15 -23.04 32.38
C GLY A 201 -5.43 -22.33 32.85
N CYS A 202 -5.61 -21.05 32.53
CA CYS A 202 -6.85 -20.35 32.85
C CYS A 202 -8.04 -20.99 32.12
N ALA A 203 -7.86 -21.41 30.87
CA ALA A 203 -8.94 -21.89 30.01
C ALA A 203 -9.45 -23.31 30.33
N VAL A 204 -9.05 -23.92 31.45
CA VAL A 204 -9.66 -25.17 31.97
C VAL A 204 -11.16 -24.97 32.26
N SER A 205 -11.51 -23.79 32.79
CA SER A 205 -12.90 -23.37 33.01
C SER A 205 -13.32 -22.38 31.94
N ASP A 206 -14.39 -22.70 31.23
CA ASP A 206 -15.05 -21.83 30.26
C ASP A 206 -16.02 -20.84 30.92
N HIS A 207 -15.88 -20.54 32.22
CA HIS A 207 -16.74 -19.58 32.91
C HIS A 207 -16.65 -18.17 32.25
N PRO A 208 -17.76 -17.44 32.10
CA PRO A 208 -17.79 -16.15 31.40
C PRO A 208 -16.97 -15.04 32.06
N SER A 209 -16.53 -15.20 33.31
CA SER A 209 -15.61 -14.27 33.98
C SER A 209 -14.13 -14.53 33.67
N ASN A 210 -13.83 -15.60 32.95
CA ASN A 210 -12.47 -16.12 32.79
C ASN A 210 -12.00 -16.07 31.33
N ILE A 211 -12.89 -16.33 30.37
CA ILE A 211 -12.60 -16.32 28.94
C ILE A 211 -13.51 -15.39 28.14
N TYR A 212 -13.04 -14.90 27.01
CA TYR A 212 -13.87 -14.15 26.07
C TYR A 212 -14.88 -15.07 25.37
N TYR A 213 -16.16 -14.70 25.33
CA TYR A 213 -17.21 -15.50 24.69
C TYR A 213 -17.47 -15.11 23.22
N ARG A 214 -17.02 -13.92 22.83
CA ARG A 214 -17.26 -13.35 21.50
C ARG A 214 -16.24 -13.92 20.50
N GLY A 215 -16.70 -14.31 19.31
CA GLY A 215 -15.81 -14.72 18.23
C GLY A 215 -14.96 -13.58 17.68
N CYS A 216 -13.82 -13.94 17.09
CA CYS A 216 -12.88 -13.00 16.49
C CYS A 216 -13.27 -12.53 15.09
N SER A 217 -14.01 -13.31 14.30
CA SER A 217 -14.48 -12.94 12.96
C SER A 217 -15.21 -11.58 12.92
N PRO A 218 -16.22 -11.28 13.76
CA PRO A 218 -16.88 -9.98 13.72
C PRO A 218 -15.96 -8.82 14.13
N ARG A 219 -15.06 -9.04 15.10
CA ARG A 219 -14.07 -8.02 15.53
C ARG A 219 -13.04 -7.75 14.45
N LEU A 220 -12.52 -8.80 13.84
CA LEU A 220 -11.57 -8.70 12.73
C LEU A 220 -12.22 -8.06 11.51
N ALA A 221 -13.46 -8.42 11.17
CA ALA A 221 -14.19 -7.79 10.08
C ALA A 221 -14.39 -6.28 10.30
N GLN A 222 -14.72 -5.86 11.53
CA GLN A 222 -14.82 -4.45 11.86
C GLN A 222 -13.46 -3.74 11.74
N TYR A 223 -12.39 -4.31 12.29
CA TYR A 223 -11.05 -3.76 12.19
C TYR A 223 -10.56 -3.65 10.74
N THR A 224 -10.82 -4.68 9.93
CA THR A 224 -10.51 -4.68 8.50
C THR A 224 -11.30 -3.60 7.77
N LYS A 225 -12.58 -3.40 8.10
CA LYS A 225 -13.40 -2.32 7.51
C LYS A 225 -12.83 -0.94 7.84
N GLU A 226 -12.46 -0.70 9.10
CA GLU A 226 -11.84 0.57 9.51
C GLU A 226 -10.51 0.80 8.79
N SER A 227 -9.69 -0.24 8.66
CA SER A 227 -8.43 -0.19 7.91
C SER A 227 -8.67 0.07 6.41
N LEU A 228 -9.68 -0.58 5.81
CA LEU A 228 -10.07 -0.39 4.41
C LEU A 228 -10.52 1.05 4.13
N MET A 229 -11.22 1.70 5.07
CA MET A 229 -11.58 3.11 4.93
C MET A 229 -10.34 4.01 4.84
N ILE A 230 -9.32 3.77 5.68
CA ILE A 230 -8.06 4.52 5.64
C ILE A 230 -7.33 4.26 4.32
N ILE A 231 -7.19 2.99 3.92
CA ILE A 231 -6.54 2.59 2.67
C ILE A 231 -7.26 3.22 1.47
N GLY A 232 -8.59 3.20 1.45
CA GLY A 232 -9.40 3.82 0.42
C GLY A 232 -9.19 5.34 0.35
N GLY A 233 -9.09 6.01 1.50
CA GLY A 233 -8.75 7.43 1.56
C GLY A 233 -7.36 7.74 1.00
N VAL A 234 -6.35 6.93 1.35
CA VAL A 234 -4.99 7.05 0.79
C VAL A 234 -5.00 6.84 -0.73
N GLY A 235 -5.69 5.81 -1.22
CA GLY A 235 -5.81 5.53 -2.65
C GLY A 235 -6.50 6.66 -3.42
N LEU A 236 -7.59 7.22 -2.88
CA LEU A 236 -8.22 8.40 -3.48
C LEU A 236 -7.25 9.60 -3.55
N GLY A 237 -6.46 9.81 -2.51
CA GLY A 237 -5.41 10.82 -2.51
C GLY A 237 -4.33 10.58 -3.58
N LEU A 238 -3.90 9.33 -3.74
CA LEU A 238 -2.93 8.94 -4.79
C LEU A 238 -3.49 9.18 -6.19
N CYS A 239 -4.75 8.83 -6.45
CA CYS A 239 -5.45 9.15 -7.69
C CYS A 239 -5.42 10.65 -8.00
N CYS A 240 -5.71 11.52 -7.03
CA CYS A 240 -5.63 12.96 -7.21
C CYS A 240 -4.20 13.42 -7.56
N VAL A 241 -3.20 12.93 -6.82
CA VAL A 241 -1.79 13.25 -7.06
C VAL A 241 -1.33 12.82 -8.45
N GLN A 242 -1.73 11.63 -8.92
CA GLN A 242 -1.40 11.14 -10.27
C GLN A 242 -1.98 12.04 -11.36
N ILE A 243 -3.24 12.48 -11.23
CA ILE A 243 -3.88 13.40 -12.18
C ILE A 243 -3.10 14.70 -12.27
N PHE A 244 -2.71 15.30 -11.14
CA PHE A 244 -1.87 16.48 -11.13
C PHE A 244 -0.51 16.22 -11.79
N GLY A 245 0.12 15.07 -11.52
CA GLY A 245 1.37 14.65 -12.16
C GLY A 245 1.25 14.60 -13.70
N VAL A 246 0.18 14.02 -14.22
CA VAL A 246 -0.11 13.96 -15.67
C VAL A 246 -0.32 15.37 -16.23
N ILE A 247 -1.12 16.21 -15.58
CA ILE A 247 -1.39 17.59 -16.03
C ILE A 247 -0.08 18.38 -16.10
N PHE A 248 0.73 18.35 -15.04
CA PHE A 248 1.99 19.10 -15.01
C PHE A 248 3.00 18.58 -16.03
N SER A 249 3.12 17.26 -16.20
CA SER A 249 3.97 16.67 -17.23
C SER A 249 3.53 17.09 -18.63
N CYS A 250 2.22 17.01 -18.94
CA CYS A 250 1.67 17.43 -20.23
C CYS A 250 1.89 18.92 -20.51
N CYS A 251 1.69 19.79 -19.51
CA CYS A 251 1.99 21.21 -19.60
C CYS A 251 3.48 21.47 -19.89
N LEU A 252 4.37 20.71 -19.25
CA LEU A 252 5.81 20.80 -19.49
C LEU A 252 6.17 20.34 -20.90
N VAL A 253 5.60 19.23 -21.39
CA VAL A 253 5.78 18.73 -22.77
C VAL A 253 5.35 19.78 -23.79
N ARG A 254 4.19 20.42 -23.60
CA ARG A 254 3.71 21.50 -24.48
C ARG A 254 4.69 22.67 -24.51
N LYS A 255 5.14 23.15 -23.34
CA LYS A 255 6.13 24.23 -23.27
C LYS A 255 7.47 23.90 -23.92
N ILE A 256 7.92 22.65 -23.83
CA ILE A 256 9.13 22.19 -24.52
C ILE A 256 8.90 22.20 -26.04
N LYS A 257 7.75 21.70 -26.52
CA LYS A 257 7.38 21.71 -27.94
C LYS A 257 7.38 23.14 -28.50
N ASP A 258 6.73 24.07 -27.81
CA ASP A 258 6.60 25.46 -28.28
C ASP A 258 7.96 26.19 -28.36
N LYS A 259 8.93 25.80 -27.52
CA LYS A 259 10.30 26.30 -27.64
C LYS A 259 10.96 25.84 -28.94
N VAL A 260 10.80 24.57 -29.33
CA VAL A 260 11.44 24.01 -30.53
C VAL A 260 10.91 24.67 -31.81
N TYR A 261 9.61 25.02 -31.88
CA TYR A 261 9.05 25.69 -33.06
C TYR A 261 9.30 27.21 -33.12
N LYS A 262 9.75 27.82 -32.01
CA LYS A 262 10.09 29.26 -31.95
C LYS A 262 11.52 29.56 -32.39
N TYR A 263 12.36 28.55 -32.61
CA TYR A 263 13.74 28.65 -33.12
C TYR A 263 13.85 27.89 -34.44
#